data_AF-A0AAU7DU45-F1
#
_entry.id   AF-A0AAU7DU45-F1
#
_cell.length_a   1.000
_cell.length_b   1.000
_cell.length_c   1.000
_cell.angle_alpha   90.00
_cell.angle_beta   90.00
_cell.angle_gamma   90.00
#
_symmetry.space_group_name_H-M   'P 1'
#
loop_
_entity.id
_entity.type
_entity.pdbx_description
1 polymer ?
#
loop_
_entity_poly.entity_id
_entity_poly.type
_entity_poly.pdbx_seq_one_letter_code
_entity_poly.pdbx_strand_id
1 'polypeptide(L)'
;MNPQDFTRDQAINPNTPIEVLTQIAQTRADLLPALATNPAIPQDMANWLSSLNNPEIAAALAHRGSMQMPPAPSFAQAPVPPAPLQQGAYNLPSQPQSTLQSDAWATAGTTAVGRKKSKRGLLIGGIVAAVAVVGGGAWAANHFLFAKLGGAESPQAAVEKLIQGFEDQDMVSVYGSISPVETEWMSANAQTFTKHFDGQLDFSKVGDEGTKLAEAFSLTSTDVTYEVEDINDDFARVKIATGDFVLDADPKLLSDAANGLIDSLKGTYFEELIVDSGGIFPTDAEVEEGITDGIAETFPVEFTAQDMTIDFDSISQLLMADPMVLGMGGGDLLDGLEETDPEPLYLVVSKEGGNWFVSPTLTIADIQAKVMGAQTDYDRIKEVTYADTPEQAGANLVAGTARMLTELDTSGYYQYLVEAERRSAIAVQELPFSDYELEEFKALTSQINISEAKFSVDKTEGDRAYLKLDSLAISGEIEGTSVAVTLASDCTSISADGMDMDLCFQDIPAAQELGLDKLRLVAVKEDGGWVIGGSESSMDGLGILASNALRLAKEGHLTDSQWWIDNSGVLQSYLGL
;
A
#
# COMPACT_ATOMS: atom_id res chain seq x y z
N MET A 1 23.61 -15.79 1.31
CA MET A 1 24.21 -15.61 2.65
C MET A 1 23.27 -14.74 3.45
N ASN A 2 23.21 -14.90 4.78
CA ASN A 2 22.43 -13.99 5.61
C ASN A 2 23.20 -12.67 5.79
N PRO A 3 22.56 -11.48 5.68
CA PRO A 3 23.09 -10.18 6.09
C PRO A 3 23.98 -10.16 7.35
N GLN A 4 23.60 -10.90 8.39
CA GLN A 4 24.35 -10.92 9.66
C GLN A 4 25.55 -11.89 9.65
N ASP A 5 25.56 -12.91 8.76
CA ASP A 5 26.70 -13.83 8.59
C ASP A 5 27.94 -13.12 8.06
N PHE A 6 27.78 -11.96 7.43
CA PHE A 6 28.92 -11.16 6.99
C PHE A 6 29.70 -10.68 8.20
N THR A 7 30.85 -11.31 8.42
CA THR A 7 31.78 -10.90 9.45
C THR A 7 32.50 -9.60 9.05
N ARG A 8 33.02 -8.88 10.05
CA ARG A 8 34.00 -7.80 9.81
C ARG A 8 35.20 -8.30 8.98
N ASP A 9 35.57 -9.57 9.14
CA ASP A 9 36.63 -10.21 8.36
C ASP A 9 36.25 -10.37 6.88
N GLN A 10 35.02 -10.77 6.53
CA GLN A 10 34.54 -10.74 5.14
C GLN A 10 34.48 -9.31 4.58
N ALA A 11 34.03 -8.35 5.39
CA ALA A 11 33.94 -6.95 4.99
C ALA A 11 35.32 -6.32 4.69
N ILE A 12 36.41 -6.77 5.31
CA ILE A 12 37.79 -6.29 5.05
C ILE A 12 38.63 -7.22 4.14
N ASN A 13 38.23 -8.47 3.93
CA ASN A 13 38.94 -9.44 3.09
C ASN A 13 38.86 -9.05 1.60
N PRO A 14 40.00 -8.82 0.92
CA PRO A 14 39.97 -8.41 -0.49
C PRO A 14 39.73 -9.56 -1.50
N ASN A 15 39.53 -10.81 -1.05
CA ASN A 15 39.04 -11.92 -1.90
C ASN A 15 37.51 -12.04 -1.89
N THR A 16 36.78 -11.25 -1.09
CA THR A 16 35.33 -11.37 -0.94
C THR A 16 34.63 -11.02 -2.28
N PRO A 17 33.68 -11.86 -2.77
CA PRO A 17 32.98 -11.60 -4.04
C PRO A 17 32.25 -10.24 -4.07
N ILE A 18 32.11 -9.66 -5.26
CA ILE A 18 31.54 -8.31 -5.41
C ILE A 18 30.06 -8.28 -5.01
N GLU A 19 29.33 -9.37 -5.25
CA GLU A 19 27.93 -9.58 -4.87
C GLU A 19 27.78 -9.58 -3.33
N VAL A 20 28.78 -10.13 -2.63
CA VAL A 20 28.84 -10.13 -1.16
C VAL A 20 29.25 -8.76 -0.61
N LEU A 21 30.24 -8.09 -1.20
CA LEU A 21 30.60 -6.72 -0.79
C LEU A 21 29.45 -5.73 -1.00
N THR A 22 28.71 -5.91 -2.09
CA THR A 22 27.47 -5.18 -2.39
C THR A 22 26.43 -5.48 -1.31
N GLN A 23 26.12 -6.75 -1.02
CA GLN A 23 25.22 -7.12 0.10
C GLN A 23 25.66 -6.54 1.46
N ILE A 24 26.97 -6.43 1.75
CA ILE A 24 27.46 -5.80 2.99
C ILE A 24 27.22 -4.29 3.01
N ALA A 25 27.48 -3.56 1.92
CA ALA A 25 27.15 -2.14 1.81
C ALA A 25 25.66 -1.88 2.03
N GLN A 26 24.86 -2.84 1.58
CA GLN A 26 23.43 -2.79 1.44
C GLN A 26 22.65 -3.16 2.71
N THR A 27 23.17 -4.07 3.54
CA THR A 27 22.46 -4.60 4.71
C THR A 27 23.24 -4.48 6.03
N ARG A 28 24.44 -3.88 6.05
CA ARG A 28 25.31 -3.83 7.25
C ARG A 28 25.93 -2.47 7.52
N ALA A 29 25.09 -1.56 8.01
CA ALA A 29 25.46 -0.20 8.45
C ALA A 29 26.64 -0.14 9.43
N ASP A 30 26.75 -1.12 10.33
CA ASP A 30 27.83 -1.26 11.33
C ASP A 30 29.18 -1.64 10.70
N LEU A 31 29.17 -2.33 9.55
CA LEU A 31 30.37 -2.74 8.84
C LEU A 31 30.85 -1.68 7.85
N LEU A 32 30.08 -0.64 7.55
CA LEU A 32 30.47 0.40 6.58
C LEU A 32 31.86 1.04 6.85
N PRO A 33 32.26 1.36 8.11
CA PRO A 33 33.63 1.84 8.39
C PRO A 33 34.72 0.79 8.19
N ALA A 34 34.38 -0.51 8.26
CA ALA A 34 35.31 -1.60 7.97
C ALA A 34 35.38 -1.89 6.46
N LEU A 35 34.23 -1.98 5.79
CA LEU A 35 34.07 -2.11 4.35
C LEU A 35 34.84 -1.01 3.60
N ALA A 36 34.79 0.22 4.10
CA ALA A 36 35.57 1.36 3.61
C ALA A 36 37.10 1.15 3.60
N THR A 37 37.65 0.21 4.37
CA THR A 37 39.08 -0.14 4.36
C THR A 37 39.44 -1.22 3.33
N ASN A 38 38.46 -1.96 2.80
CA ASN A 38 38.71 -3.12 1.95
C ASN A 38 39.26 -2.72 0.56
N PRO A 39 40.44 -3.21 0.13
CA PRO A 39 40.96 -2.95 -1.21
C PRO A 39 40.01 -3.30 -2.37
N ALA A 40 39.09 -4.26 -2.19
CA ALA A 40 38.25 -4.80 -3.27
C ALA A 40 36.94 -4.04 -3.56
N ILE A 41 36.48 -3.13 -2.70
CA ILE A 41 35.20 -2.43 -2.95
C ILE A 41 35.29 -1.43 -4.12
N PRO A 42 34.21 -1.25 -4.91
CA PRO A 42 34.24 -0.35 -6.06
C PRO A 42 34.19 1.13 -5.64
N GLN A 43 34.49 2.03 -6.58
CA GLN A 43 34.76 3.44 -6.25
C GLN A 43 33.48 4.27 -6.03
N ASP A 44 32.39 3.88 -6.66
CA ASP A 44 31.02 4.36 -6.43
C ASP A 44 30.56 4.08 -4.98
N MET A 45 30.71 2.84 -4.51
CA MET A 45 30.43 2.45 -3.13
C MET A 45 31.28 3.27 -2.14
N ALA A 46 32.56 3.51 -2.45
CA ALA A 46 33.43 4.38 -1.66
C ALA A 46 33.00 5.86 -1.67
N ASN A 47 32.40 6.34 -2.75
CA ASN A 47 31.86 7.70 -2.83
C ASN A 47 30.56 7.84 -2.02
N TRP A 48 29.63 6.88 -2.14
CA TRP A 48 28.41 6.82 -1.32
C TRP A 48 28.76 6.78 0.18
N LEU A 49 29.70 5.92 0.58
CA LEU A 49 30.24 5.86 1.94
C LEU A 49 30.72 7.22 2.47
N SER A 50 31.29 8.07 1.61
CA SER A 50 31.71 9.43 2.00
C SER A 50 30.56 10.42 2.18
N SER A 51 29.44 10.26 1.46
CA SER A 51 28.25 11.14 1.57
C SER A 51 27.47 10.96 2.88
N LEU A 52 27.64 9.83 3.58
CA LEU A 52 27.02 9.55 4.88
C LEU A 52 27.54 10.46 6.02
N ASN A 53 28.49 11.37 5.76
CA ASN A 53 29.05 12.35 6.70
C ASN A 53 29.58 11.75 8.03
N ASN A 54 29.90 10.46 8.07
CA ASN A 54 30.44 9.78 9.23
C ASN A 54 31.99 9.92 9.30
N PRO A 55 32.55 10.46 10.40
CA PRO A 55 33.98 10.72 10.50
C PRO A 55 34.87 9.45 10.58
N GLU A 56 34.35 8.32 11.07
CA GLU A 56 35.11 7.06 11.09
C GLU A 56 35.26 6.47 9.68
N ILE A 57 34.21 6.58 8.85
CA ILE A 57 34.25 6.18 7.43
C ILE A 57 35.24 7.07 6.66
N ALA A 58 35.22 8.39 6.90
CA ALA A 58 36.17 9.32 6.29
C ALA A 58 37.63 9.01 6.65
N ALA A 59 37.91 8.62 7.90
CA ALA A 59 39.24 8.20 8.35
C ALA A 59 39.67 6.86 7.73
N ALA A 60 38.75 5.89 7.64
CA ALA A 60 39.01 4.58 7.04
C ALA A 60 39.44 4.67 5.56
N LEU A 61 38.71 5.46 4.75
CA LEU A 61 39.01 5.67 3.33
C LEU A 61 40.42 6.25 3.11
N ALA A 62 40.88 7.14 4.00
CA ALA A 62 42.19 7.79 3.91
C ALA A 62 43.39 6.85 4.15
N HIS A 63 43.19 5.66 4.73
CA HIS A 63 44.26 4.65 4.94
C HIS A 63 44.27 3.52 3.89
N ARG A 64 43.24 3.43 3.04
CA ARG A 64 43.07 2.34 2.06
C ARG A 64 44.12 2.31 0.94
N GLY A 65 44.73 3.44 0.59
CA GLY A 65 45.54 3.63 -0.63
C GLY A 65 46.92 2.95 -0.70
N SER A 66 47.13 1.75 -0.12
CA SER A 66 48.50 1.23 0.11
C SER A 66 48.83 -0.29 0.03
N MET A 67 47.93 -1.29 -0.20
CA MET A 67 48.28 -2.75 -0.09
C MET A 67 47.46 -3.78 -0.94
N GLN A 68 48.00 -5.01 -1.21
CA GLN A 68 47.50 -6.12 -2.11
C GLN A 68 47.85 -7.60 -1.60
N MET A 69 47.37 -8.74 -2.19
CA MET A 69 46.88 -9.99 -1.45
C MET A 69 47.08 -11.51 -1.98
N PRO A 70 46.86 -12.60 -1.12
CA PRO A 70 46.65 -14.09 -1.39
C PRO A 70 45.42 -14.90 -0.68
N PRO A 71 45.23 -16.29 -0.78
CA PRO A 71 44.01 -17.12 -0.36
C PRO A 71 44.12 -18.42 0.60
N ALA A 72 43.07 -19.32 0.79
CA ALA A 72 42.87 -20.37 1.91
C ALA A 72 42.08 -21.76 1.68
N PRO A 73 41.87 -22.73 2.66
CA PRO A 73 41.39 -24.20 2.52
C PRO A 73 40.19 -24.81 3.42
N SER A 74 40.01 -26.18 3.64
CA SER A 74 38.77 -26.94 4.12
C SER A 74 38.88 -28.30 4.99
N PHE A 75 37.84 -28.79 5.77
CA PHE A 75 37.43 -30.24 6.16
C PHE A 75 36.40 -30.56 7.36
N ALA A 76 35.46 -31.55 7.24
CA ALA A 76 34.81 -32.56 8.21
C ALA A 76 33.78 -32.24 9.40
N GLN A 77 33.11 -33.26 10.06
CA GLN A 77 31.76 -33.16 10.74
C GLN A 77 31.43 -33.95 12.10
N ALA A 78 30.45 -33.43 12.91
CA ALA A 78 29.55 -34.03 13.98
C ALA A 78 30.11 -34.29 15.43
N PRO A 79 29.33 -34.59 16.55
CA PRO A 79 27.87 -34.80 16.82
C PRO A 79 27.27 -34.15 18.16
N VAL A 80 26.17 -34.70 18.77
CA VAL A 80 25.35 -34.28 19.99
C VAL A 80 24.81 -35.53 20.80
N PRO A 81 23.98 -35.57 21.92
CA PRO A 81 23.06 -34.64 22.71
C PRO A 81 23.31 -34.67 24.29
N PRO A 82 22.41 -34.63 25.35
CA PRO A 82 20.93 -34.41 25.60
C PRO A 82 20.52 -33.49 26.85
N ALA A 83 19.31 -33.62 27.48
CA ALA A 83 18.71 -32.70 28.53
C ALA A 83 17.75 -33.32 29.61
N PRO A 84 17.33 -32.60 30.70
CA PRO A 84 15.97 -32.78 31.34
C PRO A 84 15.27 -31.62 32.19
N LEU A 85 13.95 -31.37 31.92
CA LEU A 85 12.74 -31.24 32.83
C LEU A 85 12.28 -29.99 33.71
N GLN A 86 11.06 -29.45 33.40
CA GLN A 86 9.80 -29.22 34.24
C GLN A 86 9.70 -28.20 35.43
N GLN A 87 8.55 -27.61 35.91
CA GLN A 87 7.10 -27.49 35.50
C GLN A 87 6.22 -26.45 36.33
N GLY A 88 5.22 -25.79 35.69
CA GLY A 88 3.81 -25.47 36.15
C GLY A 88 3.46 -24.46 37.28
N ALA A 89 2.19 -24.13 37.64
CA ALA A 89 0.86 -24.05 36.91
C ALA A 89 -0.36 -23.59 37.81
N TYR A 90 -1.44 -23.01 37.22
CA TYR A 90 -2.88 -22.88 37.68
C TYR A 90 -3.27 -21.98 38.92
N ASN A 91 -4.50 -21.43 39.18
CA ASN A 91 -5.75 -21.07 38.42
C ASN A 91 -6.75 -20.20 39.27
N LEU A 92 -7.63 -19.39 38.62
CA LEU A 92 -9.07 -18.96 38.86
C LEU A 92 -9.78 -19.01 40.27
N PRO A 93 -10.87 -18.22 40.61
CA PRO A 93 -12.09 -18.01 39.78
C PRO A 93 -13.11 -16.80 39.98
N SER A 94 -13.95 -16.57 38.95
CA SER A 94 -15.43 -16.27 38.91
C SER A 94 -16.14 -15.03 39.55
N GLN A 95 -16.70 -14.14 38.67
CA GLN A 95 -18.15 -13.79 38.42
C GLN A 95 -19.16 -13.46 39.57
N PRO A 96 -20.37 -12.83 39.35
CA PRO A 96 -21.07 -12.51 38.07
C PRO A 96 -21.79 -11.11 37.94
N GLN A 97 -22.27 -10.79 36.71
CA GLN A 97 -23.51 -10.01 36.36
C GLN A 97 -23.66 -8.51 36.77
N SER A 98 -24.53 -7.65 36.17
CA SER A 98 -25.19 -7.50 34.83
C SER A 98 -26.22 -6.34 34.92
N THR A 99 -26.59 -5.50 33.94
CA THR A 99 -26.20 -5.17 32.54
C THR A 99 -27.03 -3.94 32.08
N LEU A 100 -26.67 -3.32 30.93
CA LEU A 100 -27.49 -2.57 29.93
C LEU A 100 -27.09 -1.09 29.70
N GLN A 101 -27.15 -0.49 28.49
CA GLN A 101 -26.90 -0.88 27.07
C GLN A 101 -27.22 0.37 26.20
N SER A 102 -26.45 0.68 25.15
CA SER A 102 -26.72 1.82 24.25
C SER A 102 -26.04 1.64 22.89
N ASP A 103 -26.72 0.95 21.97
CA ASP A 103 -26.12 0.44 20.74
C ASP A 103 -26.27 1.43 19.57
N ALA A 104 -25.22 2.21 19.29
CA ALA A 104 -25.17 3.12 18.13
C ALA A 104 -23.78 3.20 17.45
N TRP A 105 -22.70 2.99 18.21
CA TRP A 105 -21.32 2.83 17.70
C TRP A 105 -20.77 1.42 17.96
N ALA A 106 -21.67 0.45 18.22
CA ALA A 106 -21.36 -0.86 18.80
C ALA A 106 -21.84 -2.03 17.91
N THR A 107 -21.54 -1.99 16.60
CA THR A 107 -21.81 -3.11 15.67
C THR A 107 -20.64 -3.50 14.78
N ALA A 108 -19.40 -3.16 15.16
CA ALA A 108 -18.21 -3.92 14.76
C ALA A 108 -18.14 -5.26 15.54
N GLY A 109 -19.26 -6.01 15.55
CA GLY A 109 -19.49 -7.11 16.48
C GLY A 109 -20.88 -7.74 16.39
N THR A 110 -21.00 -8.80 15.60
CA THR A 110 -22.05 -9.84 15.70
C THR A 110 -23.53 -9.45 15.56
N THR A 111 -23.96 -9.06 14.35
CA THR A 111 -25.29 -9.45 13.84
C THR A 111 -25.18 -10.74 13.03
N ALA A 112 -24.89 -11.86 13.72
CA ALA A 112 -24.78 -13.17 13.10
C ALA A 112 -26.16 -13.73 12.69
N VAL A 113 -26.69 -13.24 11.57
CA VAL A 113 -27.70 -13.97 10.79
C VAL A 113 -27.10 -15.33 10.43
N GLY A 114 -27.84 -16.41 10.67
CA GLY A 114 -27.31 -17.78 10.76
C GLY A 114 -26.85 -18.45 9.46
N ARG A 115 -26.02 -17.81 8.64
CA ARG A 115 -25.21 -18.44 7.59
C ARG A 115 -23.97 -19.04 8.27
N LYS A 116 -23.66 -20.33 8.03
CA LYS A 116 -22.44 -20.95 8.57
C LYS A 116 -21.23 -20.18 8.03
N LYS A 117 -20.38 -19.60 8.88
CA LYS A 117 -19.07 -19.08 8.43
C LYS A 117 -18.32 -20.18 7.69
N SER A 118 -18.01 -19.92 6.42
CA SER A 118 -17.17 -20.81 5.61
C SER A 118 -15.75 -20.78 6.17
N LYS A 119 -15.14 -21.94 6.46
CA LYS A 119 -13.71 -21.98 6.82
C LYS A 119 -12.80 -21.53 5.65
N ARG A 120 -13.31 -21.51 4.40
CA ARG A 120 -12.58 -21.06 3.20
C ARG A 120 -12.39 -19.54 3.14
N GLY A 121 -13.37 -18.74 3.59
CA GLY A 121 -13.19 -17.28 3.65
C GLY A 121 -12.06 -16.86 4.60
N LEU A 122 -11.81 -17.63 5.66
CA LEU A 122 -10.72 -17.39 6.62
C LEU A 122 -9.34 -17.76 6.03
N LEU A 123 -9.27 -18.75 5.13
CA LEU A 123 -8.06 -19.11 4.37
C LEU A 123 -7.64 -18.01 3.39
N ILE A 124 -8.60 -17.54 2.57
CA ILE A 124 -8.36 -16.44 1.62
C ILE A 124 -7.98 -15.18 2.39
N GLY A 125 -8.73 -14.85 3.45
CA GLY A 125 -8.43 -13.72 4.32
C GLY A 125 -7.04 -13.79 4.96
N GLY A 126 -6.57 -14.96 5.40
CA GLY A 126 -5.24 -15.13 5.98
C GLY A 126 -4.10 -14.88 4.98
N ILE A 127 -4.20 -15.45 3.77
CA ILE A 127 -3.18 -15.28 2.73
C ILE A 127 -3.18 -13.83 2.19
N VAL A 128 -4.36 -13.26 1.93
CA VAL A 128 -4.48 -11.86 1.48
C VAL A 128 -4.03 -10.90 2.57
N ALA A 129 -4.30 -11.17 3.86
CA ALA A 129 -3.78 -10.35 4.97
C ALA A 129 -2.26 -10.46 5.09
N ALA A 130 -1.65 -11.64 4.94
CA ALA A 130 -0.20 -11.79 4.97
C ALA A 130 0.47 -10.99 3.84
N VAL A 131 -0.10 -11.00 2.63
CA VAL A 131 0.35 -10.17 1.50
C VAL A 131 0.10 -8.68 1.76
N ALA A 132 -1.03 -8.30 2.37
CA ALA A 132 -1.37 -6.92 2.70
C ALA A 132 -0.52 -6.34 3.86
N VAL A 133 -0.01 -7.16 4.77
CA VAL A 133 0.98 -6.75 5.79
C VAL A 133 2.34 -6.43 5.15
N VAL A 134 2.74 -7.17 4.11
CA VAL A 134 3.86 -6.77 3.22
C VAL A 134 3.53 -5.50 2.42
N GLY A 135 2.24 -5.18 2.26
CA GLY A 135 1.71 -3.95 1.69
C GLY A 135 2.03 -2.64 2.46
N GLY A 136 2.64 -2.71 3.65
CA GLY A 136 2.98 -1.57 4.52
C GLY A 136 4.13 -0.67 4.00
N GLY A 137 3.97 -0.07 2.82
CA GLY A 137 5.05 0.47 1.99
C GLY A 137 6.05 1.47 2.64
N ALA A 138 5.66 2.22 3.68
CA ALA A 138 6.51 3.29 4.24
C ALA A 138 7.82 2.77 4.83
N TRP A 139 7.80 1.56 5.37
CA TRP A 139 8.87 1.02 6.21
C TRP A 139 9.94 0.28 5.39
N ALA A 140 9.58 -0.31 4.25
CA ALA A 140 10.51 -0.99 3.35
C ALA A 140 11.65 -0.07 2.85
N ALA A 141 11.32 1.19 2.57
CA ALA A 141 12.19 2.18 1.93
C ALA A 141 13.53 2.43 2.65
N ASN A 142 13.53 2.36 3.99
CA ASN A 142 14.68 2.77 4.81
C ASN A 142 15.43 1.57 5.42
N HIS A 143 15.02 0.33 5.10
CA HIS A 143 15.56 -0.88 5.72
C HIS A 143 15.75 -2.09 4.77
N PHE A 144 14.97 -2.18 3.68
CA PHE A 144 14.92 -3.37 2.80
C PHE A 144 15.38 -3.12 1.35
N LEU A 145 15.95 -1.95 1.05
CA LEU A 145 16.34 -1.54 -0.31
C LEU A 145 17.15 -2.58 -1.12
N PHE A 146 17.83 -3.52 -0.47
CA PHE A 146 18.89 -4.28 -1.13
C PHE A 146 19.22 -5.66 -0.50
N ALA A 147 18.36 -6.66 -0.68
CA ALA A 147 18.78 -8.06 -0.63
C ALA A 147 17.88 -8.94 -1.51
N LYS A 148 18.47 -9.90 -2.25
CA LYS A 148 17.76 -10.85 -3.13
C LYS A 148 16.82 -10.24 -4.20
N LEU A 149 17.10 -9.02 -4.71
CA LEU A 149 16.45 -8.40 -5.89
C LEU A 149 16.72 -9.11 -7.24
N GLY A 150 17.04 -10.41 -7.21
CA GLY A 150 16.94 -11.27 -8.39
C GLY A 150 15.53 -11.84 -8.43
N GLY A 151 14.72 -11.41 -9.40
CA GLY A 151 13.50 -12.13 -9.77
C GLY A 151 13.83 -13.55 -10.26
N ALA A 152 12.81 -14.33 -10.55
CA ALA A 152 12.98 -15.72 -10.96
C ALA A 152 13.30 -15.87 -12.46
N GLU A 153 13.89 -17.02 -12.83
CA GLU A 153 14.23 -17.33 -14.23
C GLU A 153 12.98 -17.68 -15.08
N SER A 154 11.83 -17.93 -14.47
CA SER A 154 10.57 -18.30 -15.15
C SER A 154 9.33 -17.85 -14.37
N PRO A 155 8.14 -17.79 -15.02
CA PRO A 155 6.87 -17.48 -14.36
C PRO A 155 6.60 -18.33 -13.11
N GLN A 156 6.69 -19.66 -13.25
CA GLN A 156 6.49 -20.60 -12.14
C GLN A 156 7.43 -20.28 -10.97
N ALA A 157 8.72 -20.06 -11.26
CA ALA A 157 9.72 -19.89 -10.23
C ALA A 157 9.56 -18.57 -9.45
N ALA A 158 8.79 -17.59 -9.95
CA ALA A 158 8.43 -16.39 -9.20
C ALA A 158 7.42 -16.69 -8.08
N VAL A 159 6.39 -17.48 -8.39
CA VAL A 159 5.42 -17.97 -7.38
C VAL A 159 6.06 -18.99 -6.45
N GLU A 160 6.94 -19.86 -6.96
CA GLU A 160 7.69 -20.81 -6.13
C GLU A 160 8.59 -20.07 -5.12
N LYS A 161 9.26 -18.98 -5.53
CA LYS A 161 10.03 -18.09 -4.64
C LYS A 161 9.16 -17.38 -3.61
N LEU A 162 7.94 -16.97 -3.98
CA LEU A 162 6.98 -16.33 -3.06
C LEU A 162 6.55 -17.32 -1.96
N ILE A 163 6.14 -18.54 -2.35
CA ILE A 163 5.73 -19.59 -1.41
C ILE A 163 6.89 -20.00 -0.51
N GLN A 164 8.07 -20.28 -1.07
CA GLN A 164 9.27 -20.59 -0.29
C GLN A 164 9.65 -19.45 0.66
N GLY A 165 9.39 -18.19 0.29
CA GLY A 165 9.56 -17.04 1.19
C GLY A 165 8.65 -17.10 2.43
N PHE A 166 7.40 -17.54 2.28
CA PHE A 166 6.49 -17.75 3.42
C PHE A 166 6.80 -19.03 4.22
N GLU A 167 7.34 -20.07 3.57
CA GLU A 167 7.73 -21.33 4.25
C GLU A 167 9.03 -21.17 5.07
N ASP A 168 10.05 -20.52 4.51
CA ASP A 168 11.30 -20.19 5.23
C ASP A 168 11.12 -19.01 6.22
N GLN A 169 9.94 -18.39 6.26
CA GLN A 169 9.65 -17.10 6.92
C GLN A 169 10.62 -15.96 6.51
N ASP A 170 11.23 -16.07 5.32
CA ASP A 170 12.14 -15.07 4.76
C ASP A 170 11.34 -13.96 4.07
N MET A 171 10.87 -13.01 4.87
CA MET A 171 10.12 -11.85 4.39
C MET A 171 10.91 -10.97 3.40
N VAL A 172 12.25 -11.08 3.35
CA VAL A 172 13.09 -10.44 2.33
C VAL A 172 12.99 -11.18 0.98
N SER A 173 12.85 -12.51 1.02
CA SER A 173 12.54 -13.33 -0.16
C SER A 173 11.11 -13.11 -0.66
N VAL A 174 10.13 -12.96 0.26
CA VAL A 174 8.74 -12.56 -0.07
C VAL A 174 8.74 -11.20 -0.76
N TYR A 175 9.26 -10.15 -0.11
CA TYR A 175 9.37 -8.79 -0.68
C TYR A 175 10.11 -8.81 -2.03
N GLY A 176 11.27 -9.46 -2.09
CA GLY A 176 12.06 -9.60 -3.32
C GLY A 176 11.47 -10.52 -4.38
N SER A 177 10.31 -11.15 -4.16
CA SER A 177 9.54 -11.88 -5.18
C SER A 177 8.41 -11.03 -5.78
N ILE A 178 8.08 -9.90 -5.17
CA ILE A 178 7.09 -8.93 -5.66
C ILE A 178 7.75 -8.02 -6.72
N SER A 179 6.94 -7.61 -7.69
CA SER A 179 7.23 -6.61 -8.73
C SER A 179 7.97 -5.38 -8.16
N PRO A 180 9.22 -5.09 -8.58
CA PRO A 180 9.91 -3.89 -8.13
C PRO A 180 9.12 -2.62 -8.45
N VAL A 181 8.45 -2.52 -9.61
CA VAL A 181 7.57 -1.38 -9.96
C VAL A 181 6.47 -1.15 -8.91
N GLU A 182 5.87 -2.21 -8.37
CA GLU A 182 4.85 -2.09 -7.31
C GLU A 182 5.45 -1.79 -5.94
N THR A 183 6.59 -2.40 -5.57
CA THR A 183 7.23 -2.10 -4.27
C THR A 183 7.79 -0.67 -4.20
N GLU A 184 8.33 -0.14 -5.30
CA GLU A 184 8.79 1.25 -5.39
C GLU A 184 7.61 2.23 -5.35
N TRP A 185 6.50 1.93 -6.03
CA TRP A 185 5.28 2.74 -5.97
C TRP A 185 4.65 2.74 -4.57
N MET A 186 4.48 1.58 -3.94
CA MET A 186 4.01 1.46 -2.54
C MET A 186 4.90 2.25 -1.58
N SER A 187 6.22 2.19 -1.78
CA SER A 187 7.22 2.93 -1.02
C SER A 187 7.06 4.45 -1.18
N ALA A 188 6.96 4.96 -2.41
CA ALA A 188 6.82 6.39 -2.69
C ALA A 188 5.51 6.96 -2.12
N ASN A 189 4.41 6.23 -2.27
CA ASN A 189 3.10 6.58 -1.69
C ASN A 189 3.16 6.76 -0.18
N ALA A 190 3.69 5.76 0.51
CA ALA A 190 3.60 5.70 1.95
C ALA A 190 4.66 6.60 2.63
N GLN A 191 5.82 6.84 2.00
CA GLN A 191 6.70 7.97 2.35
C GLN A 191 5.99 9.32 2.19
N THR A 192 5.25 9.51 1.09
CA THR A 192 4.53 10.76 0.79
C THR A 192 3.39 11.03 1.78
N PHE A 193 2.74 10.01 2.32
CA PHE A 193 1.81 10.14 3.45
C PHE A 193 2.54 10.45 4.77
N THR A 194 3.54 9.64 5.14
CA THR A 194 4.16 9.68 6.48
C THR A 194 4.97 10.94 6.77
N LYS A 195 5.58 11.57 5.74
CA LYS A 195 6.39 12.81 5.91
C LYS A 195 5.64 13.99 6.53
N HIS A 196 4.30 14.00 6.49
CA HIS A 196 3.48 15.05 7.10
C HIS A 196 3.35 14.93 8.62
N PHE A 197 3.83 13.83 9.21
CA PHE A 197 3.71 13.52 10.64
C PHE A 197 5.04 13.63 11.40
N ASP A 198 6.07 14.29 10.85
CA ASP A 198 7.38 14.46 11.49
C ASP A 198 7.24 15.00 12.94
N GLY A 199 7.58 14.17 13.92
CA GLY A 199 7.45 14.47 15.36
C GLY A 199 6.03 14.39 15.93
N GLN A 200 5.03 14.03 15.13
CA GLN A 200 3.64 13.80 15.57
C GLN A 200 3.29 12.33 15.80
N LEU A 201 3.82 11.42 14.97
CA LEU A 201 3.68 9.97 15.05
C LEU A 201 5.02 9.29 14.71
N ASP A 202 5.24 8.09 15.25
CA ASP A 202 6.47 7.33 15.11
C ASP A 202 6.21 6.06 14.28
N PHE A 203 6.22 6.22 12.95
CA PHE A 203 5.83 5.15 12.02
C PHE A 203 6.82 3.98 11.94
N SER A 204 8.04 4.06 12.52
CA SER A 204 8.93 2.88 12.52
C SER A 204 8.30 1.74 13.32
N LYS A 205 7.74 2.06 14.50
CA LYS A 205 7.08 1.10 15.38
C LYS A 205 5.97 0.33 14.67
N VAL A 206 5.17 1.00 13.84
CA VAL A 206 4.06 0.36 13.12
C VAL A 206 4.58 -0.73 12.16
N GLY A 207 5.71 -0.50 11.49
CA GLY A 207 6.37 -1.52 10.66
C GLY A 207 7.13 -2.58 11.48
N ASP A 208 7.71 -2.19 12.61
CA ASP A 208 8.40 -3.11 13.53
C ASP A 208 7.40 -4.14 14.12
N GLU A 209 6.20 -3.70 14.53
CA GLU A 209 5.11 -4.58 14.99
C GLU A 209 4.46 -5.36 13.82
N GLY A 210 4.31 -4.74 12.65
CA GLY A 210 3.85 -5.41 11.43
C GLY A 210 4.76 -6.56 10.98
N THR A 211 6.06 -6.48 11.27
CA THR A 211 7.01 -7.56 11.01
C THR A 211 6.83 -8.73 11.96
N LYS A 212 6.68 -8.48 13.27
CA LYS A 212 6.35 -9.53 14.24
C LYS A 212 5.03 -10.23 13.91
N LEU A 213 4.06 -9.46 13.41
CA LEU A 213 2.77 -9.99 12.94
C LEU A 213 2.94 -10.95 11.75
N ALA A 214 3.87 -10.68 10.82
CA ALA A 214 4.20 -11.59 9.73
C ALA A 214 5.01 -12.82 10.21
N GLU A 215 6.02 -12.62 11.07
CA GLU A 215 6.81 -13.69 11.70
C GLU A 215 5.97 -14.65 12.56
N ALA A 216 4.81 -14.21 13.04
CA ALA A 216 3.87 -15.04 13.79
C ALA A 216 3.15 -16.10 12.94
N PHE A 217 3.11 -15.97 11.60
CA PHE A 217 2.49 -16.97 10.73
C PHE A 217 3.56 -17.84 10.07
N SER A 218 3.28 -19.15 10.00
CA SER A 218 4.14 -20.11 9.30
C SER A 218 3.31 -20.91 8.29
N LEU A 219 3.82 -21.02 7.07
CA LEU A 219 3.24 -21.84 6.01
C LEU A 219 4.08 -23.11 5.83
N THR A 220 3.44 -24.23 5.55
CA THR A 220 4.11 -25.42 5.01
C THR A 220 3.29 -25.98 3.86
N SER A 221 3.95 -26.53 2.84
CA SER A 221 3.32 -27.13 1.68
C SER A 221 3.93 -28.48 1.29
N THR A 222 3.13 -29.31 0.62
CA THR A 222 3.54 -30.63 0.11
C THR A 222 2.87 -30.95 -1.22
N ASP A 223 3.58 -31.67 -2.09
CA ASP A 223 3.13 -32.08 -3.44
C ASP A 223 2.54 -30.95 -4.30
N VAL A 224 3.11 -29.74 -4.15
CA VAL A 224 2.74 -28.55 -4.91
C VAL A 224 3.14 -28.69 -6.38
N THR A 225 2.20 -28.39 -7.28
CA THR A 225 2.47 -28.27 -8.71
C THR A 225 1.76 -27.05 -9.30
N TYR A 226 2.24 -26.58 -10.45
CA TYR A 226 1.81 -25.31 -11.05
C TYR A 226 1.33 -25.50 -12.49
N GLU A 227 0.33 -24.71 -12.86
CA GLU A 227 -0.09 -24.48 -14.25
C GLU A 227 0.32 -23.06 -14.64
N VAL A 228 1.03 -22.92 -15.76
CA VAL A 228 1.47 -21.63 -16.31
C VAL A 228 0.69 -21.36 -17.60
N GLU A 229 0.18 -20.14 -17.72
CA GLU A 229 -0.49 -19.61 -18.90
C GLU A 229 0.28 -18.38 -19.38
N ASP A 230 1.09 -18.54 -20.42
CA ASP A 230 1.83 -17.43 -21.03
C ASP A 230 0.84 -16.44 -21.69
N ILE A 231 0.86 -15.16 -21.30
CA ILE A 231 0.01 -14.12 -21.91
C ILE A 231 0.77 -13.48 -23.08
N ASN A 232 1.98 -12.97 -22.83
CA ASN A 232 2.90 -12.44 -23.82
C ASN A 232 4.35 -12.55 -23.31
N ASP A 233 5.32 -11.92 -24.00
CA ASP A 233 6.75 -11.99 -23.63
C ASP A 233 7.07 -11.42 -22.23
N ASP A 234 6.16 -10.60 -21.66
CA ASP A 234 6.37 -9.81 -20.43
C ASP A 234 5.44 -10.21 -19.26
N PHE A 235 4.34 -10.94 -19.54
CA PHE A 235 3.33 -11.32 -18.55
C PHE A 235 2.88 -12.78 -18.71
N ALA A 236 2.57 -13.43 -17.57
CA ALA A 236 1.94 -14.75 -17.53
C ALA A 236 1.01 -14.87 -16.32
N ARG A 237 0.09 -15.83 -16.34
CA ARG A 237 -0.64 -16.29 -15.15
C ARG A 237 0.00 -17.57 -14.62
N VAL A 238 0.05 -17.71 -13.31
CA VAL A 238 0.51 -18.93 -12.63
C VAL A 238 -0.55 -19.34 -11.62
N LYS A 239 -1.07 -20.55 -11.78
CA LYS A 239 -2.03 -21.18 -10.88
C LYS A 239 -1.34 -22.30 -10.11
N ILE A 240 -1.68 -22.42 -8.83
CA ILE A 240 -1.32 -23.57 -8.01
C ILE A 240 -2.32 -24.67 -8.35
N ALA A 241 -1.86 -25.74 -9.00
CA ALA A 241 -2.70 -26.78 -9.61
C ALA A 241 -2.95 -27.96 -8.66
N THR A 242 -1.93 -28.35 -7.90
CA THR A 242 -2.03 -29.26 -6.75
C THR A 242 -1.19 -28.72 -5.60
N GLY A 243 -1.43 -29.26 -4.40
CA GLY A 243 -0.67 -28.97 -3.20
C GLY A 243 -1.57 -29.13 -1.98
N ASP A 244 -1.04 -29.77 -0.95
CA ASP A 244 -1.60 -29.76 0.41
C ASP A 244 -0.81 -28.72 1.22
N PHE A 245 -1.52 -27.84 1.93
CA PHE A 245 -0.97 -26.71 2.66
C PHE A 245 -1.45 -26.70 4.11
N VAL A 246 -0.57 -26.26 5.02
CA VAL A 246 -0.91 -26.00 6.42
C VAL A 246 -0.39 -24.63 6.80
N LEU A 247 -1.31 -23.74 7.17
CA LEU A 247 -1.01 -22.45 7.79
C LEU A 247 -1.15 -22.61 9.30
N ASP A 248 -0.11 -22.28 10.07
CA ASP A 248 -0.11 -22.27 11.53
C ASP A 248 0.30 -20.89 12.08
N ALA A 249 -0.04 -20.61 13.33
CA ALA A 249 0.11 -19.28 13.94
C ALA A 249 0.67 -19.38 15.36
N ASP A 250 1.78 -18.67 15.63
CA ASP A 250 2.34 -18.54 16.97
C ASP A 250 1.51 -17.53 17.80
N PRO A 251 0.80 -17.97 18.85
CA PRO A 251 -0.07 -17.10 19.61
C PRO A 251 0.71 -16.08 20.44
N LYS A 252 1.98 -16.34 20.77
CA LYS A 252 2.80 -15.41 21.55
C LYS A 252 3.30 -14.27 20.67
N LEU A 253 3.79 -14.56 19.47
CA LEU A 253 4.21 -13.52 18.51
C LEU A 253 3.03 -12.64 18.09
N LEU A 254 1.84 -13.22 17.82
CA LEU A 254 0.62 -12.46 17.56
C LEU A 254 0.18 -11.60 18.75
N SER A 255 0.29 -12.10 19.98
CA SER A 255 -0.03 -11.35 21.20
C SER A 255 0.94 -10.20 21.45
N ASP A 256 2.24 -10.43 21.27
CA ASP A 256 3.27 -9.43 21.50
C ASP A 256 3.24 -8.32 20.42
N ALA A 257 2.91 -8.67 19.18
CA ALA A 257 2.67 -7.70 18.10
C ALA A 257 1.40 -6.86 18.34
N ALA A 258 0.28 -7.49 18.72
CA ALA A 258 -0.97 -6.79 19.04
C ALA A 258 -0.81 -5.84 20.23
N ASN A 259 -0.10 -6.28 21.28
CA ASN A 259 0.22 -5.46 22.45
C ASN A 259 1.17 -4.31 22.10
N GLY A 260 2.20 -4.53 21.27
CA GLY A 260 3.07 -3.47 20.79
C GLY A 260 2.34 -2.40 19.97
N LEU A 261 1.39 -2.83 19.13
CA LEU A 261 0.56 -1.90 18.36
C LEU A 261 -0.41 -1.11 19.26
N ILE A 262 -1.00 -1.75 20.28
CA ILE A 262 -1.78 -1.08 21.33
C ILE A 262 -0.92 -0.06 22.10
N ASP A 263 0.30 -0.42 22.50
CA ASP A 263 1.25 0.49 23.16
C ASP A 263 1.71 1.65 22.26
N SER A 264 1.67 1.49 20.93
CA SER A 264 1.94 2.58 19.99
C SER A 264 0.82 3.64 19.94
N LEU A 265 -0.41 3.27 20.34
CA LEU A 265 -1.57 4.16 20.40
C LEU A 265 -1.69 4.86 21.77
N LYS A 266 -1.22 4.24 22.85
CA LYS A 266 -1.15 4.85 24.19
C LYS A 266 -0.24 6.10 24.17
N GLY A 267 -0.65 7.15 24.86
CA GLY A 267 0.00 8.47 24.84
C GLY A 267 -0.27 9.30 23.58
N THR A 268 -1.12 8.85 22.66
CA THR A 268 -1.57 9.61 21.49
C THR A 268 -3.01 10.11 21.67
N TYR A 269 -3.46 11.04 20.82
CA TYR A 269 -4.86 11.49 20.80
C TYR A 269 -5.86 10.34 20.56
N PHE A 270 -5.45 9.25 19.90
CA PHE A 270 -6.33 8.10 19.71
C PHE A 270 -6.65 7.38 21.02
N GLU A 271 -5.77 7.45 22.03
CA GLU A 271 -6.11 6.96 23.39
C GLU A 271 -7.22 7.81 24.01
N GLU A 272 -7.07 9.14 23.97
CA GLU A 272 -8.06 10.09 24.50
C GLU A 272 -9.42 9.93 23.81
N LEU A 273 -9.45 9.86 22.48
CA LEU A 273 -10.67 9.64 21.69
C LEU A 273 -11.36 8.30 21.99
N ILE A 274 -10.58 7.22 22.17
CA ILE A 274 -11.12 5.90 22.52
C ILE A 274 -11.70 5.91 23.95
N VAL A 275 -11.02 6.55 24.91
CA VAL A 275 -11.48 6.64 26.31
C VAL A 275 -12.72 7.54 26.44
N ASP A 276 -12.76 8.70 25.78
CA ASP A 276 -13.90 9.62 25.83
C ASP A 276 -15.15 9.06 25.11
N SER A 277 -14.97 8.20 24.11
CA SER A 277 -16.07 7.43 23.50
C SER A 277 -16.49 6.20 24.33
N GLY A 278 -15.90 6.00 25.51
CA GLY A 278 -16.25 4.94 26.46
C GLY A 278 -15.56 3.60 26.21
N GLY A 279 -14.59 3.56 25.29
CA GLY A 279 -13.72 2.43 25.06
C GLY A 279 -12.71 2.24 26.19
N ILE A 280 -12.22 1.01 26.34
CA ILE A 280 -11.20 0.62 27.31
C ILE A 280 -10.14 -0.16 26.55
N PHE A 281 -8.87 0.23 26.67
CA PHE A 281 -7.78 -0.58 26.16
C PHE A 281 -7.66 -1.87 26.98
N PRO A 282 -7.62 -3.05 26.34
CA PRO A 282 -7.40 -4.30 27.06
C PRO A 282 -6.01 -4.30 27.68
N THR A 283 -5.85 -5.03 28.78
CA THR A 283 -4.53 -5.33 29.34
C THR A 283 -3.80 -6.36 28.48
N ASP A 284 -2.48 -6.35 28.55
CA ASP A 284 -1.60 -7.20 27.75
C ASP A 284 -1.96 -8.70 27.87
N ALA A 285 -2.46 -9.10 29.04
CA ALA A 285 -2.91 -10.46 29.36
C ALA A 285 -4.31 -10.80 28.80
N GLU A 286 -5.23 -9.83 28.68
CA GLU A 286 -6.53 -10.03 28.04
C GLU A 286 -6.38 -10.18 26.52
N VAL A 287 -5.41 -9.48 25.93
CA VAL A 287 -4.97 -9.67 24.54
C VAL A 287 -4.35 -11.06 24.37
N GLU A 288 -3.43 -11.44 25.25
CA GLU A 288 -2.75 -12.76 25.20
C GLU A 288 -3.72 -13.94 25.39
N GLU A 289 -4.69 -13.85 26.31
CA GLU A 289 -5.74 -14.86 26.51
C GLU A 289 -6.65 -14.95 25.28
N GLY A 290 -7.17 -13.82 24.78
CA GLY A 290 -8.08 -13.80 23.63
C GLY A 290 -7.45 -14.26 22.32
N ILE A 291 -6.18 -13.93 22.07
CA ILE A 291 -5.44 -14.38 20.89
C ILE A 291 -5.08 -15.87 21.01
N THR A 292 -4.64 -16.34 22.19
CA THR A 292 -4.31 -17.76 22.40
C THR A 292 -5.52 -18.67 22.20
N ASP A 293 -6.68 -18.33 22.78
CA ASP A 293 -7.91 -19.11 22.62
C ASP A 293 -8.41 -19.07 21.17
N GLY A 294 -8.43 -17.89 20.54
CA GLY A 294 -8.87 -17.73 19.15
C GLY A 294 -8.00 -18.50 18.14
N ILE A 295 -6.70 -18.60 18.40
CA ILE A 295 -5.77 -19.42 17.61
C ILE A 295 -6.00 -20.91 17.87
N ALA A 296 -6.16 -21.33 19.13
CA ALA A 296 -6.41 -22.73 19.49
C ALA A 296 -7.75 -23.29 18.97
N GLU A 297 -8.75 -22.45 18.69
CA GLU A 297 -9.99 -22.87 17.99
C GLU A 297 -9.85 -22.95 16.46
N THR A 298 -8.85 -22.27 15.89
CA THR A 298 -8.78 -21.99 14.44
C THR A 298 -7.64 -22.74 13.73
N PHE A 299 -6.45 -22.74 14.32
CA PHE A 299 -5.19 -23.23 13.75
C PHE A 299 -4.75 -24.60 14.35
N PRO A 300 -3.92 -25.38 13.64
CA PRO A 300 -3.47 -25.17 12.26
C PRO A 300 -4.61 -25.30 11.25
N VAL A 301 -4.55 -24.52 10.17
CA VAL A 301 -5.53 -24.54 9.09
C VAL A 301 -4.96 -25.36 7.93
N GLU A 302 -5.47 -26.58 7.78
CA GLU A 302 -5.19 -27.47 6.63
C GLU A 302 -6.07 -27.10 5.43
N PHE A 303 -5.49 -27.03 4.22
CA PHE A 303 -6.20 -26.69 2.98
C PHE A 303 -5.49 -27.21 1.73
N THR A 304 -6.22 -27.32 0.62
CA THR A 304 -5.66 -27.75 -0.67
C THR A 304 -5.53 -26.60 -1.67
N ALA A 305 -4.77 -26.81 -2.75
CA ALA A 305 -4.80 -25.96 -3.93
C ALA A 305 -6.22 -25.79 -4.54
N GLN A 306 -7.15 -26.72 -4.28
CA GLN A 306 -8.55 -26.60 -4.72
C GLN A 306 -9.46 -25.88 -3.71
N ASP A 307 -8.93 -25.48 -2.55
CA ASP A 307 -9.53 -24.50 -1.63
C ASP A 307 -9.01 -23.07 -1.88
N MET A 308 -7.96 -22.89 -2.70
CA MET A 308 -7.46 -21.59 -3.18
C MET A 308 -8.37 -21.02 -4.29
N THR A 309 -9.63 -20.75 -3.93
CA THR A 309 -10.64 -20.18 -4.83
C THR A 309 -10.93 -18.72 -4.52
N ILE A 310 -11.36 -17.98 -5.54
CA ILE A 310 -11.90 -16.63 -5.46
C ILE A 310 -13.32 -16.72 -4.89
N ASP A 311 -13.50 -16.29 -3.63
CA ASP A 311 -14.81 -16.26 -2.95
C ASP A 311 -15.41 -14.85 -3.05
N PHE A 312 -16.37 -14.68 -3.94
CA PHE A 312 -16.91 -13.37 -4.35
C PHE A 312 -17.66 -12.63 -3.22
N ASP A 313 -18.27 -13.36 -2.26
CA ASP A 313 -18.89 -12.81 -1.02
C ASP A 313 -17.86 -12.16 -0.08
N SER A 314 -16.59 -12.62 -0.17
CA SER A 314 -15.47 -12.03 0.58
C SER A 314 -14.81 -10.86 -0.17
N ILE A 315 -14.86 -10.86 -1.50
CA ILE A 315 -14.20 -9.86 -2.36
C ILE A 315 -15.06 -8.61 -2.55
N SER A 316 -16.40 -8.73 -2.54
CA SER A 316 -17.30 -7.56 -2.52
C SER A 316 -16.97 -6.61 -1.36
N GLN A 317 -16.70 -7.16 -0.17
CA GLN A 317 -16.30 -6.41 1.03
C GLN A 317 -14.91 -5.76 0.91
N LEU A 318 -13.98 -6.40 0.18
CA LEU A 318 -12.65 -5.83 -0.10
C LEU A 318 -12.74 -4.69 -1.13
N LEU A 319 -13.54 -4.86 -2.17
CA LEU A 319 -13.80 -3.84 -3.20
C LEU A 319 -14.61 -2.66 -2.64
N MET A 320 -15.50 -2.88 -1.65
CA MET A 320 -16.14 -1.79 -0.89
C MET A 320 -15.17 -0.95 -0.05
N ALA A 321 -13.93 -1.39 0.16
CA ALA A 321 -12.88 -0.58 0.79
C ALA A 321 -12.05 0.23 -0.23
N ASP A 322 -12.24 0.02 -1.54
CA ASP A 322 -11.58 0.79 -2.58
C ASP A 322 -12.25 2.18 -2.74
N PRO A 323 -11.53 3.30 -2.56
CA PRO A 323 -12.07 4.65 -2.75
C PRO A 323 -12.66 4.89 -4.16
N MET A 324 -12.18 4.20 -5.19
CA MET A 324 -12.68 4.32 -6.56
C MET A 324 -14.04 3.66 -6.73
N VAL A 325 -14.28 2.52 -6.08
CA VAL A 325 -15.58 1.81 -6.08
C VAL A 325 -16.61 2.58 -5.26
N LEU A 326 -16.20 3.10 -4.09
CA LEU A 326 -17.03 3.99 -3.26
C LEU A 326 -17.40 5.28 -4.01
N GLY A 327 -16.45 5.88 -4.73
CA GLY A 327 -16.65 7.12 -5.49
C GLY A 327 -17.63 6.99 -6.67
N MET A 328 -17.82 5.78 -7.20
CA MET A 328 -18.78 5.52 -8.30
C MET A 328 -20.14 4.97 -7.82
N GLY A 329 -20.37 4.86 -6.50
CA GLY A 329 -21.65 4.41 -5.96
C GLY A 329 -21.97 2.93 -6.25
N GLY A 330 -20.95 2.07 -6.33
CA GLY A 330 -21.03 0.69 -6.84
C GLY A 330 -21.82 -0.34 -6.02
N GLY A 331 -22.94 0.03 -5.38
CA GLY A 331 -23.82 -0.91 -4.66
C GLY A 331 -24.46 -1.95 -5.59
N ASP A 332 -25.25 -1.50 -6.57
CA ASP A 332 -25.95 -2.37 -7.53
C ASP A 332 -24.98 -3.23 -8.39
N LEU A 333 -23.71 -2.82 -8.51
CA LEU A 333 -22.66 -3.57 -9.20
C LEU A 333 -22.18 -4.82 -8.42
N LEU A 334 -22.40 -4.86 -7.11
CA LEU A 334 -21.93 -5.95 -6.23
C LEU A 334 -23.04 -6.96 -5.90
N ASP A 335 -24.30 -6.56 -5.89
CA ASP A 335 -25.48 -7.44 -5.67
C ASP A 335 -25.54 -8.62 -6.66
N GLY A 336 -24.97 -8.46 -7.87
CA GLY A 336 -24.89 -9.52 -8.89
C GLY A 336 -23.85 -10.62 -8.60
N LEU A 337 -22.98 -10.44 -7.60
CA LEU A 337 -21.83 -11.33 -7.35
C LEU A 337 -22.09 -12.41 -6.30
N GLU A 338 -23.25 -12.42 -5.63
CA GLU A 338 -23.60 -13.46 -4.63
C GLU A 338 -23.83 -14.86 -5.24
N GLU A 339 -24.04 -14.99 -6.56
CA GLU A 339 -24.41 -16.26 -7.22
C GLU A 339 -23.30 -16.90 -8.11
N THR A 340 -22.11 -16.32 -8.21
CA THR A 340 -21.01 -16.88 -9.03
C THR A 340 -20.29 -18.08 -8.39
N ASP A 341 -20.11 -19.16 -9.15
CA ASP A 341 -19.33 -20.34 -8.75
C ASP A 341 -17.85 -19.95 -8.45
N PRO A 342 -17.19 -20.51 -7.41
CA PRO A 342 -15.82 -20.12 -7.04
C PRO A 342 -14.77 -20.48 -8.11
N GLU A 343 -14.13 -19.45 -8.69
CA GLU A 343 -13.07 -19.62 -9.69
C GLU A 343 -11.70 -19.92 -9.03
N PRO A 344 -10.78 -20.67 -9.69
CA PRO A 344 -9.43 -20.89 -9.17
C PRO A 344 -8.62 -19.59 -9.11
N LEU A 345 -7.81 -19.42 -8.06
CA LEU A 345 -6.88 -18.31 -7.98
C LEU A 345 -5.73 -18.47 -9.00
N TYR A 346 -5.49 -17.41 -9.78
CA TYR A 346 -4.31 -17.23 -10.63
C TYR A 346 -3.53 -16.04 -10.10
N LEU A 347 -2.23 -16.21 -9.87
CA LEU A 347 -1.31 -15.10 -9.61
C LEU A 347 -0.78 -14.60 -10.94
N VAL A 348 -0.83 -13.28 -11.16
CA VAL A 348 -0.21 -12.67 -12.34
C VAL A 348 1.26 -12.40 -12.01
N VAL A 349 2.13 -12.73 -12.97
CA VAL A 349 3.57 -12.46 -12.89
C VAL A 349 4.00 -11.54 -14.03
N SER A 350 4.83 -10.56 -13.69
CA SER A 350 5.44 -9.58 -14.59
C SER A 350 6.92 -9.86 -14.76
N LYS A 351 7.51 -9.40 -15.87
CA LYS A 351 8.92 -9.62 -16.21
C LYS A 351 9.68 -8.30 -16.23
N GLU A 352 10.49 -8.08 -15.21
CA GLU A 352 11.14 -6.80 -14.93
C GLU A 352 12.66 -7.01 -14.85
N GLY A 353 13.44 -6.15 -15.50
CA GLY A 353 14.90 -6.33 -15.63
C GLY A 353 15.35 -7.65 -16.28
N GLY A 354 14.44 -8.36 -16.96
CA GLY A 354 14.67 -9.69 -17.55
C GLY A 354 14.32 -10.89 -16.66
N ASN A 355 13.88 -10.67 -15.41
CA ASN A 355 13.49 -11.71 -14.46
C ASN A 355 12.01 -11.61 -14.11
N TRP A 356 11.42 -12.69 -13.60
CA TRP A 356 9.99 -12.76 -13.26
C TRP A 356 9.71 -12.45 -11.79
N PHE A 357 8.62 -11.73 -11.54
CA PHE A 357 8.13 -11.32 -10.23
C PHE A 357 6.61 -11.48 -10.16
N VAL A 358 6.07 -11.67 -8.95
CA VAL A 358 4.61 -11.66 -8.72
C VAL A 358 4.11 -10.22 -8.67
N SER A 359 3.00 -9.93 -9.34
CA SER A 359 2.35 -8.63 -9.36
C SER A 359 1.01 -8.69 -8.61
N PRO A 360 0.96 -8.31 -7.32
CA PRO A 360 -0.28 -8.13 -6.59
C PRO A 360 -1.29 -7.22 -7.30
N THR A 361 -0.88 -6.11 -7.91
CA THR A 361 -1.84 -5.17 -8.54
C THR A 361 -2.43 -5.72 -9.83
N LEU A 362 -1.63 -6.37 -10.70
CA LEU A 362 -2.16 -7.05 -11.87
C LEU A 362 -2.99 -8.28 -11.48
N THR A 363 -2.65 -8.96 -10.38
CA THR A 363 -3.47 -10.06 -9.83
C THR A 363 -4.85 -9.56 -9.41
N ILE A 364 -4.92 -8.44 -8.67
CA ILE A 364 -6.19 -7.82 -8.28
C ILE A 364 -6.98 -7.36 -9.52
N ALA A 365 -6.33 -6.75 -10.51
CA ALA A 365 -6.98 -6.32 -11.75
C ALA A 365 -7.50 -7.50 -12.60
N ASP A 366 -6.77 -8.61 -12.69
CA ASP A 366 -7.19 -9.82 -13.40
C ASP A 366 -8.35 -10.53 -12.70
N ILE A 367 -8.38 -10.49 -11.36
CA ILE A 367 -9.54 -10.91 -10.56
C ILE A 367 -10.72 -9.97 -10.83
N GLN A 368 -10.56 -8.64 -10.70
CA GLN A 368 -11.62 -7.66 -10.89
C GLN A 368 -12.25 -7.75 -12.28
N ALA A 369 -11.46 -7.98 -13.32
CA ALA A 369 -11.98 -8.24 -14.65
C ALA A 369 -12.85 -9.52 -14.69
N LYS A 370 -12.35 -10.64 -14.18
CA LYS A 370 -13.10 -11.91 -14.11
C LYS A 370 -14.41 -11.76 -13.31
N VAL A 371 -14.39 -11.01 -12.20
CA VAL A 371 -15.57 -10.63 -11.40
C VAL A 371 -16.63 -9.93 -12.26
N MET A 372 -16.21 -8.99 -13.11
CA MET A 372 -17.11 -8.25 -14.02
C MET A 372 -17.48 -9.03 -15.31
N GLY A 373 -17.11 -10.31 -15.43
CA GLY A 373 -17.27 -11.10 -16.66
C GLY A 373 -16.37 -10.64 -17.83
N ALA A 374 -15.39 -9.77 -17.55
CA ALA A 374 -14.49 -9.16 -18.50
C ALA A 374 -13.29 -10.05 -18.86
N GLN A 375 -12.70 -9.77 -20.02
CA GLN A 375 -11.36 -10.25 -20.37
C GLN A 375 -10.36 -9.10 -20.21
N THR A 376 -9.18 -9.42 -19.67
CA THR A 376 -8.08 -8.47 -19.48
C THR A 376 -7.24 -8.26 -20.74
N ASP A 377 -6.85 -7.01 -20.98
CA ASP A 377 -6.08 -6.58 -22.14
C ASP A 377 -4.69 -6.07 -21.70
N TYR A 378 -3.69 -6.97 -21.72
CA TYR A 378 -2.34 -6.70 -21.21
C TYR A 378 -1.49 -5.81 -22.11
N ASP A 379 -1.87 -5.62 -23.38
CA ASP A 379 -1.10 -4.75 -24.28
C ASP A 379 -1.30 -3.25 -23.91
N ARG A 380 -2.41 -2.91 -23.23
CA ARG A 380 -2.70 -1.56 -22.69
C ARG A 380 -1.68 -1.03 -21.69
N ILE A 381 -0.95 -1.90 -20.99
CA ILE A 381 0.08 -1.48 -20.02
C ILE A 381 1.16 -0.61 -20.71
N LYS A 382 1.34 -0.79 -22.02
CA LYS A 382 2.33 -0.08 -22.86
C LYS A 382 1.79 1.23 -23.45
N GLU A 383 0.52 1.58 -23.24
CA GLU A 383 -0.05 2.87 -23.65
C GLU A 383 0.35 3.95 -22.64
N VAL A 384 1.41 4.71 -22.96
CA VAL A 384 1.87 5.86 -22.16
C VAL A 384 2.04 7.10 -23.03
N THR A 385 1.51 8.23 -22.57
CA THR A 385 1.74 9.54 -23.18
C THR A 385 2.48 10.44 -22.20
N TYR A 386 3.81 10.41 -22.28
CA TYR A 386 4.71 11.30 -21.54
C TYR A 386 4.51 12.78 -21.91
N ALA A 387 4.63 13.65 -20.91
CA ALA A 387 4.65 15.10 -21.10
C ALA A 387 6.07 15.67 -20.93
N ASP A 388 6.41 16.71 -21.71
CA ASP A 388 7.70 17.41 -21.61
C ASP A 388 7.87 18.18 -20.28
N THR A 389 6.76 18.57 -19.64
CA THR A 389 6.74 19.33 -18.37
C THR A 389 5.67 18.76 -17.43
N PRO A 390 5.81 18.94 -16.09
CA PRO A 390 4.82 18.43 -15.15
C PRO A 390 3.47 19.15 -15.28
N GLU A 391 3.45 20.45 -15.59
CA GLU A 391 2.20 21.21 -15.83
C GLU A 391 1.43 20.62 -17.01
N GLN A 392 2.13 20.20 -18.07
CA GLN A 392 1.54 19.51 -19.21
C GLN A 392 1.05 18.11 -18.85
N ALA A 393 1.69 17.38 -17.92
CA ALA A 393 1.16 16.12 -17.40
C ALA A 393 -0.19 16.31 -16.68
N GLY A 394 -0.31 17.36 -15.86
CA GLY A 394 -1.57 17.71 -15.19
C GLY A 394 -2.67 18.10 -16.20
N ALA A 395 -2.34 18.95 -17.19
CA ALA A 395 -3.29 19.34 -18.24
C ALA A 395 -3.72 18.13 -19.09
N ASN A 396 -2.79 17.23 -19.42
CA ASN A 396 -3.06 15.98 -20.12
C ASN A 396 -4.04 15.10 -19.34
N LEU A 397 -3.81 14.88 -18.04
CA LEU A 397 -4.70 14.06 -17.20
C LEU A 397 -6.14 14.57 -17.23
N VAL A 398 -6.34 15.88 -17.02
CA VAL A 398 -7.69 16.49 -17.09
C VAL A 398 -8.29 16.33 -18.49
N ALA A 399 -7.50 16.47 -19.56
CA ALA A 399 -7.96 16.22 -20.93
C ALA A 399 -8.22 14.74 -21.26
N GLY A 400 -7.73 13.80 -20.43
CA GLY A 400 -8.10 12.37 -20.43
C GLY A 400 -9.41 12.14 -19.69
N THR A 401 -9.52 12.60 -18.44
CA THR A 401 -10.75 12.52 -17.63
C THR A 401 -11.92 13.21 -18.32
N ALA A 402 -11.71 14.33 -19.00
CA ALA A 402 -12.75 15.00 -19.78
C ALA A 402 -13.33 14.09 -20.87
N ARG A 403 -12.48 13.40 -21.65
CA ARG A 403 -12.92 12.44 -22.68
C ARG A 403 -13.57 11.19 -22.09
N MET A 404 -13.08 10.71 -20.95
CA MET A 404 -13.75 9.64 -20.20
C MET A 404 -15.19 10.03 -19.80
N LEU A 405 -15.42 11.29 -19.44
CA LEU A 405 -16.76 11.80 -19.07
C LEU A 405 -17.65 12.13 -20.28
N THR A 406 -17.12 12.75 -21.35
CA THR A 406 -17.94 13.25 -22.48
C THR A 406 -18.01 12.29 -23.67
N GLU A 407 -17.00 11.43 -23.87
CA GLU A 407 -16.90 10.50 -25.00
C GLU A 407 -17.02 9.03 -24.56
N LEU A 408 -16.96 8.75 -23.24
CA LEU A 408 -16.82 7.41 -22.63
C LEU A 408 -15.51 6.69 -23.01
N ASP A 409 -14.50 7.42 -23.47
CA ASP A 409 -13.16 6.89 -23.74
C ASP A 409 -12.36 6.74 -22.44
N THR A 410 -12.31 5.52 -21.91
CA THR A 410 -11.54 5.17 -20.71
C THR A 410 -10.04 4.95 -20.99
N SER A 411 -9.63 4.71 -22.25
CA SER A 411 -8.22 4.55 -22.60
C SER A 411 -7.42 5.84 -22.38
N GLY A 412 -8.08 6.97 -22.63
CA GLY A 412 -7.50 8.29 -22.52
C GLY A 412 -6.98 8.68 -21.13
N TYR A 413 -7.42 8.04 -20.05
CA TYR A 413 -7.06 8.40 -18.67
C TYR A 413 -5.75 7.73 -18.19
N TYR A 414 -5.70 6.40 -18.19
CA TYR A 414 -4.63 5.63 -17.53
C TYR A 414 -3.23 5.88 -18.13
N GLN A 415 -3.15 6.19 -19.43
CA GLN A 415 -1.90 6.47 -20.14
C GLN A 415 -1.09 7.66 -19.57
N TYR A 416 -1.69 8.51 -18.73
CA TYR A 416 -1.04 9.65 -18.09
C TYR A 416 -0.58 9.38 -16.65
N LEU A 417 -0.81 8.19 -16.11
CA LEU A 417 -0.43 7.81 -14.74
C LEU A 417 0.99 7.23 -14.67
N VAL A 418 1.50 6.92 -13.47
CA VAL A 418 2.74 6.12 -13.29
C VAL A 418 2.53 4.65 -13.67
N GLU A 419 3.60 3.92 -14.00
CA GLU A 419 3.48 2.54 -14.50
C GLU A 419 2.66 1.61 -13.59
N ALA A 420 2.87 1.67 -12.27
CA ALA A 420 2.15 0.85 -11.29
C ALA A 420 0.63 1.12 -11.27
N GLU A 421 0.20 2.35 -11.61
CA GLU A 421 -1.22 2.72 -11.74
C GLU A 421 -1.75 2.45 -13.15
N ARG A 422 -0.91 2.59 -14.19
CA ARG A 422 -1.19 2.15 -15.57
C ARG A 422 -1.56 0.67 -15.64
N ARG A 423 -0.96 -0.17 -14.79
CA ARG A 423 -1.23 -1.61 -14.72
C ARG A 423 -2.71 -1.94 -14.48
N SER A 424 -3.47 -1.09 -13.78
CA SER A 424 -4.91 -1.25 -13.61
C SER A 424 -5.71 -1.15 -14.92
N ALA A 425 -5.14 -0.57 -15.99
CA ALA A 425 -5.79 -0.43 -17.30
C ALA A 425 -6.17 -1.78 -17.95
N ILE A 426 -5.57 -2.91 -17.54
CA ILE A 426 -5.91 -4.22 -18.11
C ILE A 426 -7.36 -4.63 -17.83
N ALA A 427 -7.95 -4.17 -16.73
CA ALA A 427 -9.32 -4.51 -16.33
C ALA A 427 -10.38 -3.58 -16.94
N VAL A 428 -9.94 -2.55 -17.66
CA VAL A 428 -10.79 -1.46 -18.15
C VAL A 428 -11.48 -1.85 -19.45
N GLN A 429 -12.76 -2.19 -19.36
CA GLN A 429 -13.62 -2.41 -20.53
C GLN A 429 -14.30 -1.11 -20.98
N GLU A 430 -15.08 -1.19 -22.06
CA GLU A 430 -16.23 -0.29 -22.24
C GLU A 430 -17.18 -0.50 -21.05
N LEU A 431 -17.64 0.59 -20.42
CA LEU A 431 -18.44 0.50 -19.19
C LEU A 431 -19.75 -0.29 -19.44
N PRO A 432 -20.15 -1.23 -18.56
CA PRO A 432 -21.22 -2.20 -18.81
C PRO A 432 -22.66 -1.62 -18.73
N PHE A 433 -22.82 -0.34 -19.05
CA PHE A 433 -24.11 0.33 -19.20
C PHE A 433 -24.92 -0.28 -20.35
N SER A 434 -26.23 -0.42 -20.15
CA SER A 434 -27.14 -0.73 -21.25
C SER A 434 -27.23 0.43 -22.26
N ASP A 435 -27.71 0.15 -23.49
CA ASP A 435 -27.95 1.18 -24.51
C ASP A 435 -28.76 2.39 -23.97
N TYR A 436 -29.70 2.13 -23.05
CA TYR A 436 -30.52 3.16 -22.41
C TYR A 436 -29.71 4.04 -21.44
N GLU A 437 -28.91 3.44 -20.56
CA GLU A 437 -28.04 4.17 -19.63
C GLU A 437 -26.94 4.94 -20.38
N LEU A 438 -26.43 4.38 -21.48
CA LEU A 438 -25.52 5.07 -22.39
C LEU A 438 -26.17 6.29 -23.04
N GLU A 439 -27.44 6.22 -23.46
CA GLU A 439 -28.16 7.39 -23.99
C GLU A 439 -28.44 8.43 -22.91
N GLU A 440 -28.87 8.03 -21.70
CA GLU A 440 -29.15 8.95 -20.58
C GLU A 440 -27.88 9.64 -20.08
N PHE A 441 -26.78 8.90 -19.89
CA PHE A 441 -25.48 9.46 -19.49
C PHE A 441 -24.92 10.41 -20.55
N LYS A 442 -24.97 10.04 -21.85
CA LYS A 442 -24.53 10.93 -22.93
C LYS A 442 -25.42 12.17 -23.07
N ALA A 443 -26.72 12.06 -22.81
CA ALA A 443 -27.61 13.22 -22.76
C ALA A 443 -27.23 14.19 -21.64
N LEU A 444 -26.76 13.69 -20.49
CA LEU A 444 -26.23 14.50 -19.40
C LEU A 444 -24.88 15.14 -19.78
N THR A 445 -23.88 14.34 -20.16
CA THR A 445 -22.49 14.82 -20.30
C THR A 445 -22.24 15.60 -21.59
N SER A 446 -23.03 15.41 -22.65
CA SER A 446 -22.95 16.25 -23.86
C SER A 446 -23.39 17.72 -23.65
N GLN A 447 -24.06 18.03 -22.53
CA GLN A 447 -24.35 19.40 -22.11
C GLN A 447 -23.18 20.03 -21.33
N ILE A 448 -22.17 19.25 -20.92
CA ILE A 448 -21.03 19.68 -20.12
C ILE A 448 -19.83 19.98 -21.04
N ASN A 449 -19.26 21.17 -20.90
CA ASN A 449 -18.04 21.58 -21.58
C ASN A 449 -16.94 21.73 -20.52
N ILE A 450 -15.84 20.98 -20.68
CA ILE A 450 -14.66 21.05 -19.80
C ILE A 450 -13.54 21.73 -20.58
N SER A 451 -12.95 22.78 -20.00
CA SER A 451 -11.86 23.55 -20.62
C SER A 451 -10.47 22.94 -20.34
N GLU A 452 -9.46 23.42 -21.06
CA GLU A 452 -8.05 23.10 -20.80
C GLU A 452 -7.64 23.59 -19.41
N ALA A 453 -7.27 22.65 -18.52
CA ALA A 453 -6.76 22.95 -17.20
C ALA A 453 -5.37 23.59 -17.27
N LYS A 454 -5.11 24.56 -16.38
CA LYS A 454 -3.81 25.20 -16.22
C LYS A 454 -3.25 24.90 -14.84
N PHE A 455 -1.98 24.52 -14.82
CA PHE A 455 -1.24 24.21 -13.61
C PHE A 455 0.03 25.03 -13.51
N SER A 456 0.47 25.28 -12.29
CA SER A 456 1.80 25.81 -11.95
C SER A 456 2.49 24.89 -10.95
N VAL A 457 3.81 24.78 -11.04
CA VAL A 457 4.61 24.03 -10.04
C VAL A 457 4.77 24.88 -8.78
N ASP A 458 4.23 24.39 -7.66
CA ASP A 458 4.34 25.02 -6.34
C ASP A 458 5.67 24.64 -5.65
N LYS A 459 6.08 23.37 -5.76
CA LYS A 459 7.37 22.86 -5.28
C LYS A 459 7.85 21.63 -6.07
N THR A 460 9.13 21.31 -5.96
CA THR A 460 9.75 20.09 -6.53
C THR A 460 10.57 19.36 -5.47
N GLU A 461 10.41 18.04 -5.38
CA GLU A 461 11.11 17.17 -4.41
C GLU A 461 11.75 16.00 -5.18
N GLY A 462 13.02 16.14 -5.59
CA GLY A 462 13.69 15.17 -6.47
C GLY A 462 12.99 15.05 -7.84
N ASP A 463 12.66 13.83 -8.25
CA ASP A 463 11.90 13.52 -9.47
C ASP A 463 10.37 13.57 -9.25
N ARG A 464 9.91 14.50 -8.41
CA ARG A 464 8.50 14.84 -8.14
C ARG A 464 8.26 16.34 -8.27
N ALA A 465 7.14 16.72 -8.86
CA ALA A 465 6.68 18.11 -8.97
C ALA A 465 5.23 18.22 -8.47
N TYR A 466 5.01 19.14 -7.53
CA TYR A 466 3.71 19.35 -6.89
C TYR A 466 3.00 20.52 -7.57
N LEU A 467 1.89 20.20 -8.24
CA LEU A 467 1.14 21.12 -9.09
C LEU A 467 -0.01 21.75 -8.34
N LYS A 468 -0.08 23.08 -8.40
CA LYS A 468 -1.27 23.87 -8.09
C LYS A 468 -2.14 23.97 -9.34
N LEU A 469 -3.45 23.80 -9.21
CA LEU A 469 -4.41 24.15 -10.25
C LEU A 469 -4.62 25.67 -10.25
N ASP A 470 -4.26 26.33 -11.35
CA ASP A 470 -4.43 27.77 -11.54
C ASP A 470 -5.82 28.11 -12.11
N SER A 471 -6.34 27.26 -13.00
CA SER A 471 -7.72 27.37 -13.52
C SER A 471 -8.17 26.11 -14.25
N LEU A 472 -9.40 25.65 -13.97
CA LEU A 472 -10.18 24.73 -14.80
C LEU A 472 -11.64 25.22 -14.81
N ALA A 473 -12.13 25.67 -15.96
CA ALA A 473 -13.55 26.01 -16.12
C ALA A 473 -14.35 24.81 -16.66
N ILE A 474 -15.51 24.58 -16.08
CA ILE A 474 -16.52 23.58 -16.44
C ILE A 474 -17.84 24.33 -16.61
N SER A 475 -18.56 24.15 -17.72
CA SER A 475 -19.81 24.87 -17.97
C SER A 475 -20.83 24.05 -18.75
N GLY A 476 -22.10 24.14 -18.38
CA GLY A 476 -23.18 23.43 -19.04
C GLY A 476 -24.57 23.93 -18.69
N GLU A 477 -25.57 23.07 -18.92
CA GLU A 477 -26.98 23.31 -18.65
C GLU A 477 -27.53 22.16 -17.80
N ILE A 478 -28.24 22.49 -16.71
CA ILE A 478 -28.83 21.53 -15.76
C ILE A 478 -30.29 21.96 -15.53
N GLU A 479 -31.24 21.09 -15.90
CA GLU A 479 -32.69 21.35 -15.85
C GLU A 479 -33.15 22.67 -16.53
N GLY A 480 -32.39 23.16 -17.53
CA GLY A 480 -32.63 24.44 -18.20
C GLY A 480 -31.96 25.66 -17.55
N THR A 481 -31.20 25.46 -16.47
CA THR A 481 -30.36 26.47 -15.80
C THR A 481 -28.95 26.40 -16.36
N SER A 482 -28.40 27.52 -16.84
CA SER A 482 -26.98 27.54 -17.25
C SER A 482 -26.08 27.71 -16.03
N VAL A 483 -25.10 26.81 -15.88
CA VAL A 483 -24.18 26.75 -14.75
C VAL A 483 -22.75 26.75 -15.26
N ALA A 484 -21.90 27.60 -14.68
CA ALA A 484 -20.46 27.62 -14.92
C ALA A 484 -19.71 27.56 -13.58
N VAL A 485 -18.73 26.67 -13.49
CA VAL A 485 -17.85 26.49 -12.33
C VAL A 485 -16.41 26.73 -12.79
N THR A 486 -15.66 27.55 -12.08
CA THR A 486 -14.21 27.71 -12.27
C THR A 486 -13.49 27.23 -11.02
N LEU A 487 -12.69 26.17 -11.17
CA LEU A 487 -11.92 25.53 -10.12
C LEU A 487 -10.46 26.03 -10.15
N ALA A 488 -9.92 26.39 -8.99
CA ALA A 488 -8.50 26.58 -8.71
C ALA A 488 -8.18 26.04 -7.31
N SER A 489 -6.91 25.77 -7.00
CA SER A 489 -6.52 25.19 -5.70
C SER A 489 -6.70 26.13 -4.49
N ASP A 490 -6.97 27.41 -4.72
CA ASP A 490 -7.22 28.43 -3.69
C ASP A 490 -8.67 28.96 -3.68
N CYS A 491 -9.40 28.88 -4.80
CA CYS A 491 -10.79 29.29 -4.86
C CYS A 491 -11.61 28.54 -5.93
N THR A 492 -12.90 28.34 -5.64
CA THR A 492 -13.91 27.87 -6.60
C THR A 492 -14.99 28.92 -6.80
N SER A 493 -15.16 29.39 -8.04
CA SER A 493 -16.25 30.31 -8.43
C SER A 493 -17.38 29.53 -9.09
N ILE A 494 -18.63 29.77 -8.68
CA ILE A 494 -19.85 29.17 -9.26
C ILE A 494 -20.75 30.31 -9.74
N SER A 495 -21.16 30.26 -11.01
CA SER A 495 -22.11 31.18 -11.63
C SER A 495 -23.33 30.41 -12.12
N ALA A 496 -24.53 30.82 -11.69
CA ALA A 496 -25.80 30.25 -12.12
C ALA A 496 -26.89 31.34 -12.19
N ASP A 497 -27.62 31.42 -13.30
CA ASP A 497 -28.68 32.43 -13.56
C ASP A 497 -28.27 33.90 -13.28
N GLY A 498 -26.97 34.22 -13.38
CA GLY A 498 -26.42 35.54 -13.10
C GLY A 498 -26.25 35.86 -11.61
N MET A 499 -26.29 34.83 -10.75
CA MET A 499 -25.76 34.88 -9.39
C MET A 499 -24.37 34.23 -9.39
N ASP A 500 -23.36 35.00 -8.97
CA ASP A 500 -21.99 34.53 -8.80
C ASP A 500 -21.70 34.28 -7.30
N MET A 501 -21.03 33.17 -6.99
CA MET A 501 -20.62 32.78 -5.64
C MET A 501 -19.16 32.32 -5.66
N ASP A 502 -18.32 32.96 -4.85
CA ASP A 502 -16.91 32.60 -4.70
C ASP A 502 -16.69 31.87 -3.36
N LEU A 503 -16.12 30.66 -3.43
CA LEU A 503 -15.73 29.84 -2.28
C LEU A 503 -14.20 29.70 -2.26
N CYS A 504 -13.53 30.67 -1.62
CA CYS A 504 -12.08 30.70 -1.50
C CYS A 504 -11.62 30.18 -0.12
N PHE A 505 -10.59 29.34 -0.07
CA PHE A 505 -10.09 28.77 1.20
C PHE A 505 -9.55 29.83 2.16
N GLN A 506 -9.05 30.96 1.65
CA GLN A 506 -8.60 32.11 2.46
C GLN A 506 -9.73 32.75 3.29
N ASP A 507 -10.99 32.56 2.90
CA ASP A 507 -12.19 33.11 3.53
C ASP A 507 -12.90 32.08 4.44
N ILE A 508 -12.27 30.91 4.64
CA ILE A 508 -12.71 29.79 5.48
C ILE A 508 -11.54 29.35 6.38
N PRO A 509 -11.27 30.04 7.51
CA PRO A 509 -10.11 29.76 8.37
C PRO A 509 -9.95 28.28 8.77
N ALA A 510 -11.04 27.59 9.10
CA ALA A 510 -11.01 26.18 9.44
C ALA A 510 -10.51 25.26 8.29
N ALA A 511 -10.71 25.66 7.03
CA ALA A 511 -10.17 24.94 5.88
C ALA A 511 -8.66 25.15 5.70
N GLN A 512 -8.14 26.33 6.05
CA GLN A 512 -6.70 26.60 6.09
C GLN A 512 -6.02 25.83 7.23
N GLU A 513 -6.68 25.74 8.39
CA GLU A 513 -6.21 24.95 9.54
C GLU A 513 -6.15 23.45 9.23
N LEU A 514 -7.08 22.92 8.41
CA LEU A 514 -6.99 21.56 7.84
C LEU A 514 -5.93 21.40 6.74
N GLY A 515 -5.37 22.49 6.21
CA GLY A 515 -4.42 22.47 5.10
C GLY A 515 -5.04 22.23 3.72
N LEU A 516 -6.34 22.47 3.53
CA LEU A 516 -7.03 22.26 2.24
C LEU A 516 -6.44 23.13 1.11
N ASP A 517 -5.87 24.29 1.43
CA ASP A 517 -5.15 25.14 0.46
C ASP A 517 -3.76 24.60 0.07
N LYS A 518 -3.30 23.51 0.70
CA LYS A 518 -2.01 22.84 0.43
C LYS A 518 -2.15 21.59 -0.45
N LEU A 519 -3.36 21.16 -0.81
CA LEU A 519 -3.57 20.00 -1.70
C LEU A 519 -2.98 20.25 -3.09
N ARG A 520 -2.28 19.27 -3.66
CA ARG A 520 -1.60 19.36 -4.96
C ARG A 520 -1.76 18.06 -5.77
N LEU A 521 -1.67 18.18 -7.09
CA LEU A 521 -1.50 17.02 -7.98
C LEU A 521 0.01 16.72 -8.10
N VAL A 522 0.42 15.47 -7.92
CA VAL A 522 1.82 15.05 -7.94
C VAL A 522 2.18 14.52 -9.32
N ALA A 523 2.96 15.30 -10.06
CA ALA A 523 3.62 14.82 -11.26
C ALA A 523 4.90 14.07 -10.91
N VAL A 524 5.06 12.91 -11.54
CA VAL A 524 6.17 11.97 -11.38
C VAL A 524 6.96 11.93 -12.67
N LYS A 525 8.30 11.90 -12.57
CA LYS A 525 9.17 11.79 -13.73
C LYS A 525 9.69 10.35 -13.88
N GLU A 526 9.33 9.73 -14.99
CA GLU A 526 9.86 8.44 -15.48
C GLU A 526 10.90 8.70 -16.60
N ASP A 527 11.57 7.66 -17.10
CA ASP A 527 12.62 7.78 -18.13
C ASP A 527 12.15 8.47 -19.42
N GLY A 528 10.85 8.38 -19.77
CA GLY A 528 10.28 8.99 -20.96
C GLY A 528 9.80 10.44 -20.79
N GLY A 529 9.66 10.95 -19.57
CA GLY A 529 9.11 12.28 -19.29
C GLY A 529 8.21 12.30 -18.04
N TRP A 530 7.29 13.28 -17.98
CA TRP A 530 6.37 13.44 -16.85
C TRP A 530 5.05 12.70 -17.07
N VAL A 531 4.57 12.08 -16.00
CA VAL A 531 3.25 11.45 -15.79
C VAL A 531 2.71 11.89 -14.42
N ILE A 532 1.55 11.40 -13.99
CA ILE A 532 0.95 11.71 -12.69
C ILE A 532 0.98 10.49 -11.76
N GLY A 533 1.39 10.67 -10.52
CA GLY A 533 1.12 9.71 -9.44
C GLY A 533 -0.24 10.03 -8.82
N GLY A 534 -1.31 9.39 -9.29
CA GLY A 534 -2.67 9.63 -8.80
C GLY A 534 -2.81 9.23 -7.34
N SER A 535 -2.21 8.10 -6.95
CA SER A 535 -2.18 7.69 -5.55
C SER A 535 -1.19 8.53 -4.74
N GLU A 536 -0.02 8.91 -5.27
CA GLU A 536 0.91 9.82 -4.58
C GLU A 536 0.25 11.17 -4.26
N SER A 537 -0.56 11.69 -5.18
CA SER A 537 -1.40 12.90 -4.97
C SER A 537 -2.40 12.72 -3.83
N SER A 538 -3.06 11.56 -3.80
CA SER A 538 -4.04 11.21 -2.78
C SER A 538 -3.38 11.04 -1.41
N MET A 539 -2.19 10.44 -1.36
CA MET A 539 -1.43 10.20 -0.13
C MET A 539 -0.80 11.47 0.45
N ASP A 540 -0.34 12.41 -0.39
CA ASP A 540 0.11 13.73 0.08
C ASP A 540 -1.06 14.49 0.71
N GLY A 541 -2.22 14.50 0.03
CA GLY A 541 -3.44 15.14 0.52
C GLY A 541 -3.99 14.52 1.82
N LEU A 542 -4.05 13.19 1.91
CA LEU A 542 -4.44 12.48 3.12
C LEU A 542 -3.45 12.73 4.26
N GLY A 543 -2.14 12.80 3.98
CA GLY A 543 -1.11 13.12 4.97
C GLY A 543 -1.27 14.53 5.53
N ILE A 544 -1.51 15.52 4.66
CA ILE A 544 -1.79 16.92 5.06
C ILE A 544 -3.04 16.99 5.95
N LEU A 545 -4.14 16.33 5.54
CA LEU A 545 -5.41 16.38 6.26
C LEU A 545 -5.34 15.67 7.61
N ALA A 546 -4.80 14.45 7.65
CA ALA A 546 -4.74 13.66 8.88
C ALA A 546 -3.73 14.23 9.89
N SER A 547 -2.59 14.78 9.45
CA SER A 547 -1.63 15.44 10.34
C SER A 547 -2.18 16.74 10.95
N ASN A 548 -2.98 17.51 10.20
CA ASN A 548 -3.65 18.71 10.72
C ASN A 548 -4.87 18.39 11.59
N ALA A 549 -5.66 17.36 11.24
CA ALA A 549 -6.73 16.87 12.11
C ALA A 549 -6.15 16.40 13.47
N LEU A 550 -5.04 15.65 13.46
CA LEU A 550 -4.32 15.23 14.66
C LEU A 550 -3.74 16.41 15.47
N ARG A 551 -3.40 17.53 14.82
CA ARG A 551 -2.99 18.77 15.48
C ARG A 551 -4.18 19.49 16.13
N LEU A 552 -5.25 19.76 15.37
CA LEU A 552 -6.49 20.37 15.88
C LEU A 552 -7.12 19.56 17.01
N ALA A 553 -6.98 18.24 16.96
CA ALA A 553 -7.35 17.33 18.03
C ALA A 553 -6.57 17.61 19.34
N LYS A 554 -5.23 17.63 19.28
CA LYS A 554 -4.35 17.95 20.42
C LYS A 554 -4.53 19.38 20.96
N GLU A 555 -5.05 20.29 20.13
CA GLU A 555 -5.42 21.66 20.53
C GLU A 555 -6.82 21.74 21.17
N GLY A 556 -7.63 20.68 21.11
CA GLY A 556 -9.03 20.64 21.56
C GLY A 556 -10.04 21.25 20.58
N HIS A 557 -9.59 21.66 19.39
CA HIS A 557 -10.40 22.32 18.36
C HIS A 557 -11.25 21.33 17.53
N LEU A 558 -10.75 20.12 17.26
CA LEU A 558 -11.39 19.18 16.33
C LEU A 558 -12.83 18.81 16.72
N THR A 559 -13.13 18.72 18.01
CA THR A 559 -14.45 18.35 18.55
C THR A 559 -15.25 19.55 19.10
N ASP A 560 -14.70 20.76 19.08
CA ASP A 560 -15.40 21.97 19.55
C ASP A 560 -16.30 22.54 18.44
N SER A 561 -17.59 22.24 18.53
CA SER A 561 -18.60 22.76 17.59
C SER A 561 -18.66 24.29 17.53
N GLN A 562 -18.32 25.02 18.61
CA GLN A 562 -18.27 26.48 18.58
C GLN A 562 -17.03 26.98 17.84
N TRP A 563 -15.88 26.31 18.00
CA TRP A 563 -14.68 26.59 17.19
C TRP A 563 -14.96 26.41 15.70
N TRP A 564 -15.64 25.33 15.30
CA TRP A 564 -16.03 25.12 13.90
C TRP A 564 -16.99 26.19 13.38
N ILE A 565 -17.97 26.61 14.18
CA ILE A 565 -18.85 27.73 13.82
C ILE A 565 -18.01 29.00 13.61
N ASP A 566 -17.23 29.41 14.61
CA ASP A 566 -16.46 30.66 14.62
C ASP A 566 -15.41 30.72 13.49
N ASN A 567 -14.84 29.58 13.10
CA ASN A 567 -13.81 29.49 12.05
C ASN A 567 -14.33 29.04 10.67
N SER A 568 -15.64 28.80 10.51
CA SER A 568 -16.24 28.46 9.20
C SER A 568 -16.32 29.65 8.23
N GLY A 569 -16.07 30.88 8.70
CA GLY A 569 -15.88 32.06 7.86
C GLY A 569 -17.10 32.36 6.97
N VAL A 570 -16.88 32.48 5.65
CA VAL A 570 -17.95 32.80 4.70
C VAL A 570 -19.08 31.75 4.68
N LEU A 571 -18.80 30.50 5.07
CA LEU A 571 -19.79 29.41 5.09
C LEU A 571 -20.96 29.67 6.05
N GLN A 572 -20.77 30.44 7.13
CA GLN A 572 -21.88 30.87 8.01
C GLN A 572 -23.01 31.52 7.20
N SER A 573 -22.64 32.40 6.27
CA SER A 573 -23.58 33.17 5.46
C SER A 573 -24.31 32.35 4.38
N TYR A 574 -23.71 31.25 3.92
CA TYR A 574 -24.30 30.34 2.94
C TYR A 574 -25.13 29.22 3.59
N LEU A 575 -24.72 28.73 4.75
CA LEU A 575 -25.41 27.65 5.48
C LEU A 575 -26.51 28.16 6.44
N GLY A 576 -26.52 29.45 6.77
CA GLY A 576 -27.52 30.07 7.65
C GLY A 576 -27.33 29.71 9.13
N LEU A 577 -26.07 29.61 9.57
CA LEU A 577 -25.64 29.27 10.93
C LEU A 577 -25.53 30.52 11.83
#